data_AF-A0A8E2AQ80-F1
#
_entry.id   AF-A0A8E2AQ80-F1
#
_cell.length_a   1.000
_cell.length_b   1.000
_cell.length_c   1.000
_cell.angle_alpha   90.00
_cell.angle_beta   90.00
_cell.angle_gamma   90.00
#
_symmetry.space_group_name_H-M   'P 1'
#
loop_
_entity.id
_entity.type
_entity.pdbx_description
1 polymer ?
#
loop_
_entity_poly.entity_id
_entity_poly.type
_entity_poly.pdbx_seq_one_letter_code
_entity_poly.pdbx_strand_id
1 'polypeptide(L)'
;MPALETMQQARPVLGHVNTMVDGLIASATVDDLRAIIRTTLATSSPETSAKFTAAARGHFEKMYMKGCLTSDRLFDVSSGGKWTPTPQLNRLLACVRSIYGAGMGFASLRILAEIIEATSGTRWEDDSEMEDVLTEIDGDVTQAIQSSKEQMEGGRVENVTAARETVERLRTALRNSKEDVASWGEMYPFEKAAASVQYWKF
;
A
#
# COMPACT_ATOMS: atom_id res chain seq x y z
N MET A 1 20.80 -53.04 -6.60
CA MET A 1 19.77 -51.99 -6.40
C MET A 1 20.51 -50.68 -6.16
N PRO A 2 20.36 -49.64 -7.00
CA PRO A 2 20.99 -48.34 -6.78
C PRO A 2 20.16 -47.48 -5.83
N ALA A 3 20.84 -46.72 -4.96
CA ALA A 3 20.24 -45.85 -3.95
C ALA A 3 19.75 -44.52 -4.58
N LEU A 4 18.61 -44.02 -4.10
CA LEU A 4 18.03 -42.74 -4.49
C LEU A 4 18.91 -41.56 -4.05
N GLU A 5 19.41 -40.80 -5.02
CA GLU A 5 19.97 -39.48 -4.80
C GLU A 5 18.84 -38.54 -4.35
N THR A 6 18.90 -38.13 -3.09
CA THR A 6 17.97 -37.13 -2.54
C THR A 6 18.50 -35.77 -2.95
N MET A 7 17.88 -35.12 -3.93
CA MET A 7 18.16 -33.72 -4.26
C MET A 7 17.75 -32.84 -3.07
N GLN A 8 18.72 -32.56 -2.18
CA GLN A 8 18.57 -31.55 -1.14
C GLN A 8 18.44 -30.19 -1.84
N GLN A 9 17.22 -29.66 -1.85
CA GLN A 9 16.96 -28.26 -2.16
C GLN A 9 17.76 -27.40 -1.18
N ALA A 10 18.78 -26.74 -1.70
CA ALA A 10 19.60 -25.81 -0.93
C ALA A 10 18.71 -24.64 -0.47
N ARG A 11 18.39 -24.62 0.83
CA ARG A 11 17.88 -23.40 1.48
C ARG A 11 18.94 -22.30 1.29
N PRO A 12 18.55 -21.07 0.89
CA PRO A 12 19.49 -19.96 0.90
C PRO A 12 19.99 -19.78 2.33
N VAL A 13 21.30 -19.89 2.52
CA VAL A 13 21.95 -19.56 3.78
C VAL A 13 21.83 -18.05 3.95
N LEU A 14 21.03 -17.61 4.94
CA LEU A 14 21.03 -16.24 5.41
C LEU A 14 22.45 -15.95 5.92
N GLY A 15 23.26 -15.26 5.11
CA GLY A 15 24.55 -14.76 5.53
C GLY A 15 24.38 -13.85 6.73
N HIS A 16 25.18 -14.06 7.77
CA HIS A 16 25.16 -13.19 8.95
C HIS A 16 25.49 -11.76 8.49
N VAL A 17 24.67 -10.79 8.89
CA VAL A 17 25.02 -9.38 8.69
C VAL A 17 26.28 -9.12 9.53
N ASN A 18 27.29 -8.48 8.93
CA ASN A 18 28.52 -8.17 9.63
C ASN A 18 28.21 -7.36 10.90
N THR A 19 28.81 -7.73 12.04
CA THR A 19 28.63 -7.05 13.33
C THR A 19 28.82 -5.53 13.25
N MET A 20 29.72 -5.03 12.40
CA MET A 20 29.92 -3.59 12.19
C MET A 20 28.75 -2.94 11.44
N VAL A 21 28.16 -3.67 10.48
CA VAL A 21 26.97 -3.22 9.74
C VAL A 21 25.75 -3.26 10.65
N ASP A 22 25.61 -4.29 11.49
CA ASP A 22 24.57 -4.34 12.52
C ASP A 22 24.69 -3.18 13.51
N GLY A 23 25.92 -2.85 13.94
CA GLY A 23 26.18 -1.69 14.80
C GLY A 23 25.74 -0.38 14.14
N LEU A 24 26.02 -0.19 12.84
CA LEU A 24 25.55 0.96 12.07
C LEU A 24 24.01 0.99 11.98
N ILE A 25 23.37 -0.13 11.63
CA ILE A 25 21.91 -0.22 11.52
C ILE A 25 21.22 0.08 12.86
N ALA A 26 21.81 -0.39 13.97
CA ALA A 26 21.24 -0.22 15.30
C ALA A 26 21.42 1.19 15.88
N SER A 27 22.43 1.95 15.44
CA SER A 27 22.81 3.24 16.04
C SER A 27 22.56 4.45 15.14
N ALA A 28 22.45 4.26 13.82
CA ALA A 28 22.17 5.34 12.88
C ALA A 28 20.76 5.91 13.09
N THR A 29 20.61 7.21 12.85
CA THR A 29 19.29 7.83 12.85
C THR A 29 18.48 7.35 11.64
N VAL A 30 17.15 7.46 11.71
CA VAL A 30 16.29 7.07 10.59
C VAL A 30 16.59 7.90 9.34
N ASP A 31 16.97 9.17 9.50
CA ASP A 31 17.31 10.04 8.37
C ASP A 31 18.64 9.68 7.74
N ASP A 32 19.64 9.30 8.55
CA ASP A 32 20.91 8.77 8.04
C ASP A 32 20.68 7.46 7.26
N LEU A 33 19.88 6.54 7.80
CA LEU A 33 19.55 5.29 7.12
C LEU A 33 18.84 5.55 5.79
N ARG A 34 17.88 6.49 5.75
CA ARG A 34 17.21 6.89 4.49
C ARG A 34 18.19 7.48 3.49
N ALA A 35 19.11 8.34 3.92
CA ALA A 35 20.10 8.97 3.05
C ALA A 35 21.09 7.92 2.48
N ILE A 36 21.58 7.02 3.34
CA ILE A 36 22.47 5.92 2.95
C ILE A 36 21.75 5.02 1.95
N ILE A 37 20.55 4.53 2.26
CA ILE A 37 19.79 3.63 1.37
C ILE A 37 19.53 4.31 0.01
N ARG A 38 19.06 5.56 -0.01
CA ARG A 38 18.82 6.29 -1.27
C ARG A 38 20.08 6.41 -2.10
N THR A 39 21.19 6.80 -1.48
CA THR A 39 22.48 6.94 -2.16
C THR A 39 22.95 5.60 -2.71
N THR A 40 22.92 4.54 -1.88
CA THR A 40 23.29 3.18 -2.29
C THR A 40 22.44 2.71 -3.47
N LEU A 41 21.11 2.87 -3.43
CA LEU A 41 20.22 2.45 -4.51
C LEU A 41 20.43 3.28 -5.78
N ALA A 42 20.74 4.57 -5.66
CA ALA A 42 20.99 5.46 -6.80
C ALA A 42 22.33 5.17 -7.50
N THR A 43 23.35 4.71 -6.77
CA THR A 43 24.69 4.42 -7.31
C THR A 43 24.94 2.94 -7.60
N SER A 44 24.00 2.05 -7.26
CA SER A 44 24.12 0.60 -7.47
C SER A 44 23.53 0.15 -8.81
N SER A 45 23.78 -1.10 -9.18
CA SER A 45 23.12 -1.71 -10.33
C SER A 45 21.62 -1.88 -10.10
N PRO A 46 20.80 -1.95 -11.17
CA PRO A 46 19.37 -2.26 -11.06
C PRO A 46 19.06 -3.56 -10.31
N GLU A 47 19.98 -4.53 -10.34
CA GLU A 47 19.84 -5.80 -9.62
C GLU A 47 19.82 -5.61 -8.09
N THR A 48 20.63 -4.70 -7.56
CA THR A 48 20.64 -4.36 -6.13
C THR A 48 19.30 -3.76 -5.70
N SER A 49 18.75 -2.85 -6.51
CA SER A 49 17.43 -2.28 -6.27
C SER A 49 16.33 -3.34 -6.32
N ALA A 50 16.39 -4.26 -7.29
CA ALA A 50 15.45 -5.38 -7.37
C ALA A 50 15.52 -6.29 -6.13
N LYS A 51 16.73 -6.59 -5.63
CA LYS A 51 16.94 -7.38 -4.40
C LYS A 51 16.41 -6.65 -3.16
N PHE A 52 16.66 -5.34 -3.04
CA PHE A 52 16.12 -4.53 -1.95
C PHE A 52 14.60 -4.55 -1.94
N THR A 53 13.97 -4.30 -3.09
CA THR A 53 12.51 -4.34 -3.21
C THR A 53 11.95 -5.74 -2.95
N ALA A 54 12.62 -6.81 -3.40
CA ALA A 54 12.21 -8.18 -3.11
C ALA A 54 12.26 -8.50 -1.60
N ALA A 55 13.31 -8.04 -0.90
CA ALA A 55 13.41 -8.17 0.55
C ALA A 55 12.29 -7.40 1.28
N ALA A 56 11.99 -6.18 0.82
CA ALA A 56 10.89 -5.38 1.34
C ALA A 56 9.53 -6.09 1.16
N ARG A 57 9.26 -6.67 -0.02
CA ARG A 57 8.04 -7.47 -0.26
C ARG A 57 7.94 -8.65 0.71
N GLY A 58 9.00 -9.44 0.82
CA GLY A 58 9.02 -10.59 1.74
C GLY A 58 8.85 -10.21 3.21
N HIS A 59 9.24 -8.99 3.60
CA HIS A 59 8.94 -8.43 4.93
C HIS A 59 7.46 -8.05 5.04
N PHE A 60 6.93 -7.30 4.08
CA PHE A 60 5.55 -6.84 4.10
C PHE A 60 4.53 -7.96 3.95
N GLU A 61 4.78 -9.02 3.19
CA GLU A 61 3.89 -10.19 3.13
C GLU A 61 3.70 -10.82 4.52
N LYS A 62 4.77 -10.92 5.31
CA LYS A 62 4.72 -11.46 6.67
C LYS A 62 4.03 -10.52 7.65
N MET A 63 4.21 -9.21 7.48
CA MET A 63 3.56 -8.19 8.31
C MET A 63 2.07 -8.04 7.95
N TYR A 64 1.76 -8.13 6.66
CA TYR A 64 0.41 -8.12 6.10
C TYR A 64 -0.45 -9.24 6.70
N MET A 65 0.11 -10.46 6.80
CA MET A 65 -0.52 -11.60 7.47
C MET A 65 -0.77 -11.37 8.98
N LYS A 66 -0.14 -10.37 9.60
CA LYS A 66 -0.16 -10.18 11.06
C LYS A 66 -0.94 -8.98 11.59
N GLY A 67 -1.24 -7.94 10.80
CA GLY A 67 -1.99 -6.82 11.40
C GLY A 67 -2.04 -5.47 10.71
N CYS A 68 -1.88 -5.35 9.39
CA CYS A 68 -2.24 -4.07 8.74
C CYS A 68 -3.77 -3.90 8.63
N LEU A 69 -4.55 -4.98 8.79
CA LEU A 69 -6.01 -4.97 8.79
C LEU A 69 -6.53 -5.31 10.20
N THR A 70 -6.54 -4.35 11.12
CA THR A 70 -7.44 -4.43 12.28
C THR A 70 -8.68 -3.59 11.97
N SER A 71 -9.86 -4.21 12.13
CA SER A 71 -11.19 -3.63 11.88
C SER A 71 -11.54 -2.57 12.94
N ASP A 72 -10.73 -1.53 13.02
CA ASP A 72 -10.93 -0.39 13.91
C ASP A 72 -11.61 0.75 13.14
N ARG A 73 -12.34 1.61 13.86
CA ARG A 73 -12.98 2.79 13.28
C ARG A 73 -11.91 3.70 12.64
N LEU A 74 -11.94 3.83 11.31
CA LEU A 74 -11.03 4.69 10.54
C LEU A 74 -11.41 6.17 10.62
N PHE A 75 -12.68 6.43 10.86
CA PHE A 75 -13.27 7.75 11.01
C PHE A 75 -14.08 7.77 12.30
N ASP A 76 -14.09 8.92 12.97
CA ASP A 76 -14.89 9.14 14.17
C ASP A 76 -15.62 10.48 14.10
N VAL A 77 -16.65 10.62 14.92
CA VAL A 77 -17.39 11.88 15.07
C VAL A 77 -16.83 12.60 16.28
N SER A 78 -16.18 13.74 16.03
CA SER A 78 -15.70 14.64 17.08
C SER A 78 -16.85 15.13 17.97
N SER A 79 -16.51 15.65 19.15
CA SER A 79 -17.47 16.20 20.12
C SER A 79 -18.41 17.27 19.54
N GLY A 80 -18.03 17.90 18.42
CA GLY A 80 -18.82 18.89 17.69
C GLY A 80 -19.71 18.33 16.57
N GLY A 81 -19.82 17.00 16.43
CA GLY A 81 -20.60 16.35 15.38
C GLY A 81 -19.90 16.27 14.02
N LYS A 82 -18.64 16.71 13.92
CA LYS A 82 -17.85 16.69 12.67
C LYS A 82 -17.07 15.40 12.55
N TRP A 83 -17.06 14.80 11.37
CA TRP A 83 -16.24 13.63 11.09
C TRP A 83 -14.76 14.01 11.02
N THR A 84 -13.91 13.19 11.64
CA THR A 84 -12.47 13.38 11.69
C THR A 84 -11.73 12.05 11.46
N PRO A 85 -10.57 12.06 10.78
CA PRO A 85 -9.75 10.86 10.61
C PRO A 85 -9.21 10.40 11.96
N THR A 86 -9.13 9.08 12.17
CA THR A 86 -8.51 8.55 13.39
C THR A 86 -6.99 8.41 13.23
N PRO A 87 -6.21 8.39 14.33
CA PRO A 87 -4.78 8.08 14.27
C PRO A 87 -4.48 6.72 13.64
N GLN A 88 -5.45 5.79 13.68
CA GLN A 88 -5.33 4.48 13.06
C GLN A 88 -5.36 4.57 11.53
N LEU A 89 -6.18 5.45 10.96
CA LEU A 89 -6.19 5.70 9.51
C LEU A 89 -4.81 6.19 9.04
N ASN A 90 -4.18 7.13 9.75
CA ASN A 90 -2.85 7.62 9.41
C ASN A 90 -1.78 6.52 9.40
N ARG A 91 -1.84 5.58 10.36
CA ARG A 91 -0.95 4.41 10.39
C ARG A 91 -1.23 3.46 9.21
N LEU A 92 -2.50 3.26 8.89
CA LEU A 92 -2.93 2.43 7.78
C LEU A 92 -2.46 3.01 6.45
N LEU A 93 -2.60 4.31 6.23
CA LEU A 93 -2.09 5.00 5.04
C LEU A 93 -0.56 4.87 4.95
N ALA A 94 0.18 5.06 6.05
CA ALA A 94 1.63 4.83 6.03
C ALA A 94 2.02 3.38 5.66
N CYS A 95 1.25 2.39 6.13
CA CYS A 95 1.40 0.99 5.72
C CYS A 95 1.12 0.80 4.22
N VAL A 96 0.01 1.34 3.71
CA VAL A 96 -0.35 1.32 2.28
C VAL A 96 0.75 1.91 1.41
N ARG A 97 1.30 3.07 1.80
CA ARG A 97 2.40 3.74 1.09
C ARG A 97 3.67 2.90 1.02
N SER A 98 3.95 2.16 2.09
CA SER A 98 5.05 1.20 2.12
C SER A 98 4.80 -0.01 1.20
N ILE A 99 3.56 -0.50 1.13
CA ILE A 99 3.16 -1.65 0.30
C ILE A 99 3.23 -1.31 -1.19
N TYR A 100 2.60 -0.22 -1.65
CA TYR A 100 2.70 0.15 -3.07
C TYR A 100 4.12 0.59 -3.44
N GLY A 101 4.86 1.20 -2.50
CA GLY A 101 6.27 1.55 -2.67
C GLY A 101 7.19 0.33 -2.84
N ALA A 102 6.81 -0.82 -2.27
CA ALA A 102 7.47 -2.10 -2.52
C ALA A 102 7.02 -2.78 -3.83
N GLY A 103 6.15 -2.15 -4.62
CA GLY A 103 5.62 -2.72 -5.87
C GLY A 103 4.58 -3.82 -5.66
N MET A 104 3.85 -3.78 -4.54
CA MET A 104 2.73 -4.69 -4.23
C MET A 104 1.39 -3.98 -4.45
N GLY A 105 1.20 -3.38 -5.62
CA GLY A 105 0.08 -2.50 -5.93
C GLY A 105 -1.31 -3.09 -5.62
N PHE A 106 -1.58 -4.34 -6.00
CA PHE A 106 -2.89 -4.95 -5.73
C PHE A 106 -3.16 -5.15 -4.23
N ALA A 107 -2.12 -5.46 -3.45
CA ALA A 107 -2.27 -5.61 -1.99
C ALA A 107 -2.65 -4.27 -1.34
N SER A 108 -2.02 -3.16 -1.77
CA SER A 108 -2.40 -1.81 -1.32
C SER A 108 -3.79 -1.40 -1.80
N LEU A 109 -4.18 -1.72 -3.05
CA LEU A 109 -5.50 -1.37 -3.58
C LEU A 109 -6.63 -2.02 -2.80
N ARG A 110 -6.42 -3.25 -2.32
CA ARG A 110 -7.43 -3.92 -1.48
C ARG A 110 -7.69 -3.16 -0.18
N ILE A 111 -6.64 -2.66 0.47
CA ILE A 111 -6.77 -1.85 1.69
C ILE A 111 -7.45 -0.51 1.35
N LEU A 112 -7.02 0.15 0.28
CA LEU A 112 -7.58 1.44 -0.11
C LEU A 112 -9.07 1.35 -0.49
N ALA A 113 -9.49 0.25 -1.12
CA ALA A 113 -10.91 0.00 -1.37
C ALA A 113 -11.72 -0.10 -0.06
N GLU A 114 -11.18 -0.75 0.98
CA GLU A 114 -11.79 -0.82 2.32
C GLU A 114 -11.88 0.56 2.98
N ILE A 115 -10.85 1.40 2.82
CA ILE A 115 -10.85 2.77 3.33
C ILE A 115 -11.94 3.60 2.64
N ILE A 116 -12.07 3.52 1.31
CA ILE A 116 -13.11 4.22 0.55
C ILE A 116 -14.50 3.70 0.93
N GLU A 117 -14.68 2.39 1.09
CA GLU A 117 -15.94 1.82 1.56
C GLU A 117 -16.33 2.40 2.93
N ALA A 118 -15.36 2.58 3.82
CA ALA A 118 -15.56 3.14 5.16
C ALA A 118 -15.90 4.65 5.17
N THR A 119 -15.75 5.37 4.05
CA THR A 119 -16.23 6.77 3.96
C THR A 119 -17.74 6.85 3.73
N SER A 120 -18.42 5.75 3.46
CA SER A 120 -19.86 5.77 3.19
C SER A 120 -20.63 6.30 4.40
N GLY A 121 -21.45 7.33 4.20
CA GLY A 121 -22.22 7.98 5.25
C GLY A 121 -21.40 8.91 6.16
N THR A 122 -20.10 9.09 5.89
CA THR A 122 -19.34 10.19 6.50
C THR A 122 -19.63 11.48 5.74
N ARG A 123 -19.74 12.58 6.47
CA ARG A 123 -19.97 13.91 5.91
C ARG A 123 -18.89 14.85 6.41
N TRP A 124 -18.27 15.58 5.51
CA TRP A 124 -17.21 16.52 5.82
C TRP A 124 -17.61 17.90 5.32
N GLU A 125 -16.89 18.90 5.82
CA GLU A 125 -16.99 20.29 5.38
C GLU A 125 -15.77 20.62 4.53
N ASP A 126 -15.89 21.61 3.66
CA ASP A 126 -14.75 22.21 2.97
C ASP A 126 -13.71 22.74 3.98
N ASP A 127 -12.43 22.67 3.59
CA ASP A 127 -11.25 23.05 4.37
C ASP A 127 -11.15 22.31 5.73
N SER A 128 -11.69 21.08 5.82
CA SER A 128 -11.63 20.25 7.01
C SER A 128 -10.49 19.22 6.97
N GLU A 129 -10.04 18.77 8.15
CA GLU A 129 -9.04 17.69 8.28
C GLU A 129 -9.48 16.40 7.56
N MET A 130 -10.80 16.17 7.47
CA MET A 130 -11.36 15.05 6.74
C MET A 130 -11.18 15.23 5.22
N GLU A 131 -11.43 16.41 4.67
CA GLU A 131 -11.20 16.71 3.24
C GLU A 131 -9.71 16.56 2.87
N ASP A 132 -8.81 17.06 3.72
CA ASP A 132 -7.36 16.92 3.54
C ASP A 132 -6.95 15.45 3.42
N VAL A 133 -7.41 14.61 4.34
CA VAL A 133 -7.10 13.17 4.34
C VAL A 133 -7.74 12.45 3.15
N LEU A 134 -8.95 12.83 2.73
CA LEU A 134 -9.58 12.27 1.54
C LEU A 134 -8.80 12.61 0.27
N THR A 135 -8.25 13.83 0.18
CA THR A 135 -7.34 14.25 -0.89
C THR A 135 -6.05 13.43 -0.89
N GLU A 136 -5.49 13.13 0.27
CA GLU A 136 -4.34 12.22 0.38
C GLU A 136 -4.69 10.80 -0.11
N ILE A 137 -5.85 10.28 0.27
CA ILE A 137 -6.34 8.95 -0.15
C ILE A 137 -6.49 8.88 -1.67
N ASP A 138 -7.04 9.92 -2.32
CA ASP A 138 -7.14 10.00 -3.79
C ASP A 138 -5.76 9.89 -4.46
N GLY A 139 -4.77 10.57 -3.89
CA GLY A 139 -3.37 10.48 -4.30
C GLY A 139 -2.80 9.06 -4.13
N ASP A 140 -3.00 8.45 -2.97
CA ASP A 140 -2.52 7.10 -2.66
C ASP A 140 -3.15 6.03 -3.57
N VAL A 141 -4.43 6.16 -3.92
CA VAL A 141 -5.10 5.27 -4.88
C VAL A 141 -4.47 5.39 -6.27
N THR A 142 -4.18 6.61 -6.72
CA THR A 142 -3.52 6.84 -8.01
C THR A 142 -2.13 6.18 -8.05
N GLN A 143 -1.36 6.30 -6.97
CA GLN A 143 -0.05 5.64 -6.85
C GLN A 143 -0.15 4.12 -6.77
N ALA A 144 -1.15 3.59 -6.06
CA ALA A 144 -1.38 2.16 -5.96
C ALA A 144 -1.84 1.56 -7.30
N ILE A 145 -2.66 2.27 -8.10
CA ILE A 145 -3.00 1.89 -9.48
C ILE A 145 -1.73 1.82 -10.34
N GLN A 146 -0.86 2.83 -10.25
CA GLN A 146 0.39 2.85 -11.00
C GLN A 146 1.31 1.68 -10.62
N SER A 147 1.50 1.45 -9.32
CA SER A 147 2.24 0.30 -8.79
C SER A 147 1.66 -1.04 -9.27
N SER A 148 0.33 -1.13 -9.38
CA SER A 148 -0.36 -2.35 -9.85
C SER A 148 -0.10 -2.61 -11.34
N LYS A 149 -0.08 -1.57 -12.17
CA LYS A 149 0.30 -1.67 -13.60
C LYS A 149 1.73 -2.16 -13.74
N GLU A 150 2.68 -1.58 -13.00
CA GLU A 150 4.08 -2.01 -12.99
C GLU A 150 4.25 -3.44 -12.47
N GLN A 151 3.43 -3.86 -11.50
CA GLN A 151 3.39 -5.23 -11.01
C GLN A 151 2.95 -6.21 -12.11
N MET A 152 1.94 -5.85 -12.92
CA MET A 152 1.51 -6.64 -14.07
C MET A 152 2.55 -6.69 -15.18
N GLU A 153 3.07 -5.54 -15.61
CA GLU A 153 4.07 -5.42 -16.68
C GLU A 153 5.33 -6.21 -16.34
N GLY A 154 5.69 -6.26 -15.06
CA GLY A 154 6.79 -7.04 -14.56
C GLY A 154 6.52 -8.53 -14.36
N GLY A 155 5.32 -9.04 -14.70
CA GLY A 155 4.96 -10.45 -14.56
C GLY A 155 4.90 -10.94 -13.11
N ARG A 156 4.68 -10.04 -12.14
CA ARG A 156 4.70 -10.34 -10.69
C ARG A 156 3.30 -10.56 -10.09
N VAL A 157 2.30 -10.78 -10.94
CA VAL A 157 0.94 -11.09 -10.51
C VAL A 157 0.76 -12.60 -10.53
N GLU A 158 0.73 -13.21 -9.35
CA GLU A 158 0.56 -14.66 -9.20
C GLU A 158 -0.87 -15.12 -9.54
N ASN A 159 -1.86 -14.30 -9.18
CA ASN A 159 -3.27 -14.60 -9.39
C ASN A 159 -3.98 -13.41 -10.08
N VAL A 160 -4.10 -13.50 -11.41
CA VAL A 160 -4.74 -12.48 -12.25
C VAL A 160 -6.24 -12.34 -11.92
N THR A 161 -6.91 -13.41 -11.51
CA THR A 161 -8.32 -13.37 -11.12
C THR A 161 -8.51 -12.54 -9.85
N ALA A 162 -7.71 -12.79 -8.81
CA ALA A 162 -7.75 -12.00 -7.57
C ALA A 162 -7.36 -10.53 -7.80
N ALA A 163 -6.42 -10.28 -8.72
CA ALA A 163 -6.09 -8.93 -9.15
C ALA A 163 -7.30 -8.24 -9.83
N ARG A 164 -8.02 -8.94 -10.71
CA ARG A 164 -9.25 -8.44 -11.35
C ARG A 164 -10.32 -8.10 -10.31
N GLU A 165 -10.57 -9.01 -9.37
CA GLU A 165 -11.53 -8.81 -8.28
C GLU A 165 -11.19 -7.59 -7.43
N THR A 166 -9.90 -7.36 -7.18
CA THR A 166 -9.43 -6.17 -6.45
C THR A 166 -9.77 -4.88 -7.22
N VAL A 167 -9.57 -4.87 -8.55
CA VAL A 167 -9.91 -3.71 -9.38
C VAL A 167 -11.43 -3.48 -9.43
N GLU A 168 -12.24 -4.54 -9.55
CA GLU A 168 -13.69 -4.41 -9.54
C GLU A 168 -14.24 -3.94 -8.18
N ARG A 169 -13.63 -4.39 -7.08
CA ARG A 169 -13.95 -3.88 -5.75
C ARG A 169 -13.66 -2.39 -5.65
N LEU A 170 -12.49 -1.94 -6.10
CA LEU A 170 -12.14 -0.52 -6.12
C LEU A 170 -13.12 0.30 -6.97
N ARG A 171 -13.50 -0.18 -8.17
CA ARG A 171 -14.51 0.47 -9.02
C ARG A 171 -15.84 0.62 -8.30
N THR A 172 -16.27 -0.42 -7.60
CA THR A 172 -17.51 -0.44 -6.83
C THR A 172 -17.44 0.54 -5.65
N ALA A 173 -16.35 0.53 -4.88
CA ALA A 173 -16.15 1.44 -3.77
C ALA A 173 -16.19 2.92 -4.21
N LEU A 174 -15.45 3.27 -5.27
CA LEU A 174 -15.45 4.63 -5.84
C LEU A 174 -16.83 5.05 -6.33
N ARG A 175 -17.54 4.16 -7.02
CA ARG A 175 -18.90 4.44 -7.51
C ARG A 175 -19.88 4.66 -6.36
N ASN A 176 -19.89 3.78 -5.37
CA ASN A 176 -20.77 3.90 -4.21
C ASN A 176 -20.47 5.18 -3.42
N SER A 177 -19.19 5.51 -3.21
CA SER A 177 -18.79 6.77 -2.57
C SER A 177 -19.27 7.99 -3.38
N LYS A 178 -19.18 7.95 -4.72
CA LYS A 178 -19.67 9.03 -5.58
C LYS A 178 -21.19 9.21 -5.47
N GLU A 179 -21.94 8.11 -5.47
CA GLU A 179 -23.39 8.12 -5.30
C GLU A 179 -23.79 8.66 -3.92
N ASP A 180 -23.06 8.29 -2.87
CA ASP A 180 -23.27 8.78 -1.50
C ASP A 180 -23.02 10.29 -1.40
N VAL A 181 -21.87 10.79 -1.86
CA VAL A 181 -21.53 12.23 -1.84
C VAL A 181 -22.55 13.07 -2.62
N ALA A 182 -22.98 12.58 -3.79
CA ALA A 182 -23.99 13.24 -4.60
C ALA A 182 -25.36 13.39 -3.89
N SER A 183 -25.65 12.55 -2.88
CA SER A 183 -26.92 12.60 -2.14
C SER A 183 -27.02 13.76 -1.15
N TRP A 184 -25.88 14.32 -0.71
CA TRP A 184 -25.85 15.40 0.28
C TRP A 184 -25.11 16.67 -0.19
N GLY A 185 -24.46 16.64 -1.36
CA GLY A 185 -24.22 17.84 -2.17
C GLY A 185 -22.80 18.41 -2.16
N GLU A 186 -21.80 17.66 -1.70
CA GLU A 186 -20.40 18.12 -1.71
C GLU A 186 -19.61 17.71 -2.96
N MET A 187 -18.41 18.27 -3.09
CA MET A 187 -17.44 17.86 -4.11
C MET A 187 -16.95 16.43 -3.85
N TYR A 188 -16.92 15.62 -4.91
CA TYR A 188 -16.42 14.25 -4.83
C TYR A 188 -14.89 14.24 -4.65
N PRO A 189 -14.34 13.62 -3.60
CA PRO A 189 -12.91 13.77 -3.28
C PRO A 189 -12.00 12.85 -4.09
N PHE A 190 -12.54 11.79 -4.70
CA PHE A 190 -11.75 10.75 -5.37
C PHE A 190 -11.72 10.88 -6.91
N GLU A 191 -11.68 12.11 -7.42
CA GLU A 191 -11.76 12.36 -8.87
C GLU A 191 -10.60 11.73 -9.64
N LYS A 192 -9.36 11.85 -9.15
CA LYS A 192 -8.18 11.35 -9.86
C LYS A 192 -8.14 9.83 -9.84
N ALA A 193 -8.50 9.21 -8.72
CA ALA A 193 -8.67 7.78 -8.58
C ALA A 193 -9.73 7.23 -9.53
N ALA A 194 -10.91 7.87 -9.58
CA ALA A 194 -12.01 7.47 -10.45
C ALA A 194 -11.62 7.56 -11.93
N ALA A 195 -10.98 8.65 -12.34
CA ALA A 195 -10.45 8.78 -13.70
C ALA A 195 -9.38 7.70 -13.99
N SER A 196 -8.44 7.51 -13.07
CA SER A 196 -7.33 6.56 -13.24
C SER A 196 -7.80 5.12 -13.42
N VAL A 197 -8.81 4.68 -12.65
CA VAL A 197 -9.36 3.32 -12.75
C VAL A 197 -10.28 3.14 -13.97
N GLN A 198 -10.95 4.21 -14.41
CA GLN A 198 -11.80 4.21 -15.60
C GLN A 198 -10.97 3.97 -16.87
N TYR A 199 -9.81 4.63 -16.98
CA TYR A 199 -8.93 4.47 -18.14
C TYR A 199 -7.97 3.28 -18.02
N TRP A 200 -7.95 2.59 -16.88
CA TRP A 200 -7.15 1.38 -16.71
C TRP A 200 -7.84 0.18 -17.39
N LYS A 201 -7.31 -0.18 -18.58
CA LYS A 201 -7.66 -1.43 -19.28
C LYS A 201 -6.94 -2.60 -18.61
N PHE A 202 -7.64 -3.32 -17.73
CA PHE A 202 -7.19 -4.52 -17.05
C PHE A 202 -7.84 -5.79 -17.64
#